data_AF-A0A7L2A6M2-F1
#
_entry.id   AF-A0A7L2A6M2-F1
#
_cell.length_a   1.000
_cell.length_b   1.000
_cell.length_c   1.000
_cell.angle_alpha   90.00
_cell.angle_beta   90.00
_cell.angle_gamma   90.00
#
_symmetry.space_group_name_H-M   'P 1'
#
loop_
_entity.id
_entity.type
_entity.pdbx_description
1 polymer ?
#
loop_
_entity_poly.entity_id
_entity_poly.type
_entity_poly.pdbx_seq_one_letter_code
_entity_poly.pdbx_strand_id
1 'polypeptide(L)'
;ILDVPPGVTVCQLSLGSVTPGLPGDALLLTRLERGAEPLSVRIATRRGQPPLSEILQEFERIQREQREANACTERRLWWER
;
A
#
# COMPACT_ATOMS: atom_id res chain seq x y z
N ILE A 1 1.05 23.03 -5.15
CA ILE A 1 1.31 22.51 -3.78
C ILE A 1 2.48 23.30 -3.19
N LEU A 2 2.28 24.00 -2.07
CA LEU A 2 3.29 24.93 -1.53
C LEU A 2 4.09 24.33 -0.35
N ASP A 3 3.52 23.35 0.36
CA ASP A 3 4.12 22.79 1.59
C ASP A 3 5.08 21.63 1.36
N VAL A 4 5.25 21.15 0.12
CA VAL A 4 6.29 20.15 -0.20
C VAL A 4 7.66 20.85 -0.19
N PRO A 5 8.69 20.32 0.50
CA PRO A 5 10.01 20.90 0.49
C PRO A 5 10.61 21.01 -0.92
N PRO A 6 11.45 22.02 -1.21
CA PRO A 6 12.16 22.09 -2.49
C PRO A 6 13.01 20.84 -2.75
N GLY A 7 13.00 20.36 -4.00
CA GLY A 7 13.75 19.16 -4.40
C GLY A 7 13.14 17.84 -3.92
N VAL A 8 11.97 17.87 -3.27
CA VAL A 8 11.23 16.66 -2.86
C VAL A 8 10.06 16.42 -3.81
N THR A 9 9.91 15.16 -4.22
CA THR A 9 8.74 14.64 -4.92
C THR A 9 8.00 13.71 -3.97
N VAL A 10 6.72 13.99 -3.72
CA VAL A 10 5.85 13.10 -2.94
C VAL A 10 5.00 12.27 -3.90
N CYS A 11 5.11 10.95 -3.80
CA CYS A 11 4.29 10.01 -4.55
C CYS A 11 3.23 9.42 -3.61
N GLN A 12 1.98 9.81 -3.80
CA GLN A 12 0.85 9.23 -3.09
C GLN A 12 0.30 8.05 -3.88
N LEU A 13 0.20 6.90 -3.22
CA LEU A 13 -0.46 5.70 -3.72
C LEU A 13 -1.79 5.53 -2.99
N SER A 14 -2.88 5.38 -3.72
CA SER A 14 -4.22 5.18 -3.14
C SER A 14 -5.06 4.23 -3.98
N LEU A 15 -6.01 3.57 -3.33
CA LEU A 15 -6.96 2.69 -3.99
C LEU A 15 -8.13 3.52 -4.54
N GLY A 16 -8.27 3.55 -5.85
CA GLY A 16 -9.30 4.32 -6.55
C GLY A 16 -10.46 3.44 -7.02
N SER A 17 -11.67 3.74 -6.55
CA SER A 17 -12.89 3.11 -7.06
C SER A 17 -13.53 3.94 -8.16
N VAL A 18 -14.17 3.27 -9.12
CA VAL A 18 -15.06 3.92 -10.09
C VAL A 18 -16.39 4.26 -9.43
N THR A 19 -16.76 3.51 -8.39
CA THR A 19 -18.05 3.63 -7.70
C THR A 19 -17.84 4.02 -6.24
N PRO A 20 -18.45 5.12 -5.77
CA PRO A 20 -18.40 5.50 -4.35
C PRO A 20 -18.87 4.34 -3.45
N GLY A 21 -18.09 3.99 -2.42
CA GLY A 21 -18.45 2.96 -1.44
C GLY A 21 -18.05 1.52 -1.78
N LEU A 22 -17.49 1.25 -2.98
CA LEU A 22 -16.88 -0.04 -3.30
C LEU A 22 -15.36 0.03 -3.18
N PRO A 23 -14.68 -1.03 -2.70
CA PRO A 23 -13.23 -1.12 -2.80
C PRO A 23 -12.85 -1.05 -4.28
N GLY A 24 -12.04 -0.06 -4.63
CA GLY A 24 -11.62 0.14 -6.01
C GLY A 24 -10.59 -0.90 -6.44
N ASP A 25 -10.61 -1.30 -7.70
CA ASP A 25 -9.60 -2.21 -8.27
C ASP A 25 -8.53 -1.48 -9.09
N ALA A 26 -8.40 -0.16 -8.93
CA ALA A 26 -7.35 0.60 -9.59
C ALA A 26 -6.45 1.28 -8.56
N LEU A 27 -5.15 1.28 -8.86
CA LEU A 27 -4.17 2.03 -8.09
C LEU A 27 -4.06 3.43 -8.70
N LEU A 28 -4.27 4.46 -7.88
CA LEU A 28 -4.04 5.84 -8.26
C LEU A 28 -2.67 6.27 -7.72
N LEU A 29 -1.76 6.58 -8.63
CA LEU A 29 -0.46 7.18 -8.30
C LEU A 29 -0.54 8.67 -8.58
N THR A 30 -0.40 9.49 -7.54
CA THR A 30 -0.36 10.94 -7.65
C THR A 30 1.02 11.46 -7.29
N ARG A 31 1.64 12.18 -8.22
CA ARG A 31 2.88 12.91 -8.01
C ARG A 31 2.58 14.33 -7.56
N LEU A 32 3.21 14.74 -6.47
CA LEU A 32 3.08 16.04 -5.83
C LEU A 32 4.48 16.66 -5.73
N GLU A 33 4.68 17.81 -6.36
CA GLU A 33 5.95 18.55 -6.34
C GLU A 33 5.68 20.02 -6.05
N ARG A 34 6.63 20.70 -5.40
CA ARG A 34 6.53 22.13 -5.15
C ARG A 34 6.52 22.90 -6.48
N GLY A 35 5.51 23.72 -6.69
CA GLY A 35 5.40 24.58 -7.88
C GLY A 35 4.98 23.86 -9.17
N ALA A 36 4.73 22.55 -9.14
CA ALA A 36 4.15 21.82 -10.26
C ALA A 36 2.67 21.50 -10.01
N GLU A 37 1.92 21.36 -11.11
CA GLU A 37 0.56 20.81 -11.04
C GLU A 37 0.61 19.32 -10.64
N PRO A 38 -0.31 18.87 -9.75
CA PRO A 38 -0.42 17.47 -9.39
C PRO A 38 -0.64 16.61 -10.65
N LEU A 39 0.09 15.50 -10.76
CA LEU A 39 -0.10 14.53 -11.84
C LEU A 39 -0.63 13.22 -11.27
N SER A 40 -1.82 12.81 -11.69
CA SER A 40 -2.42 11.54 -11.28
C SER A 40 -2.51 10.57 -12.44
N VAL A 41 -2.03 9.35 -12.22
CA VAL A 41 -2.13 8.23 -13.17
C VAL A 41 -2.95 7.11 -12.55
N ARG A 42 -3.95 6.64 -13.28
CA ARG A 42 -4.76 5.48 -12.90
C ARG A 42 -4.17 4.22 -13.53
N ILE A 43 -3.76 3.29 -12.68
CA ILE A 43 -3.23 1.99 -13.06
C ILE A 43 -4.34 0.98 -12.81
N ALA A 44 -4.96 0.51 -13.90
CA ALA A 44 -5.93 -0.58 -13.81
C ALA A 44 -5.22 -1.88 -13.43
N THR A 45 -5.74 -2.61 -12.44
CA THR A 45 -5.34 -4.00 -12.25
C THR A 45 -5.82 -4.80 -13.48
N ARG A 46 -4.91 -5.56 -14.10
CA ARG A 46 -5.17 -6.23 -15.38
C ARG A 46 -6.23 -7.32 -15.21
N ARG A 47 -7.05 -7.53 -16.25
CA ARG A 47 -7.88 -8.74 -16.36
C ARG A 47 -6.98 -9.97 -16.29
N GLY A 48 -7.26 -10.88 -15.36
CA GLY A 48 -6.49 -12.11 -15.13
C GLY A 48 -5.47 -12.05 -13.99
N GLN A 49 -5.32 -10.91 -13.32
CA GLN A 49 -4.65 -10.81 -12.03
C GLN A 49 -5.69 -10.68 -10.91
N PRO A 50 -5.42 -11.19 -9.70
CA PRO A 50 -6.32 -10.98 -8.56
C PRO A 50 -6.49 -9.48 -8.29
N PRO A 51 -7.70 -9.04 -7.89
CA PRO A 51 -7.96 -7.70 -7.38
C PRO A 51 -6.90 -7.24 -6.39
N LEU A 52 -6.56 -5.95 -6.39
CA LEU A 52 -5.58 -5.41 -5.45
C LEU A 52 -6.02 -5.61 -3.99
N SER A 53 -7.32 -5.61 -3.74
CA SER A 53 -7.90 -5.94 -2.43
C SER A 53 -7.54 -7.35 -1.96
N GLU A 54 -7.59 -8.36 -2.84
CA GLU A 54 -7.19 -9.74 -2.52
C GLU A 54 -5.69 -9.83 -2.24
N ILE A 55 -4.86 -9.15 -3.05
CA ILE A 55 -3.40 -9.11 -2.84
C ILE A 55 -3.07 -8.49 -1.49
N LEU A 56 -3.75 -7.42 -1.09
CA LEU A 56 -3.55 -6.77 0.21
C LEU A 56 -3.97 -7.67 1.37
N GLN A 57 -5.09 -8.39 1.25
CA GLN A 57 -5.53 -9.34 2.28
C GLN A 57 -4.53 -10.49 2.46
N GLU A 58 -3.98 -11.00 1.35
CA GLU A 58 -2.96 -12.05 1.38
C GLU A 58 -1.67 -11.54 2.02
N PHE A 59 -1.25 -10.31 1.71
CA PHE A 59 -0.11 -9.68 2.33
C PHE A 59 -0.30 -9.51 3.85
N GLU A 60 -1.48 -9.08 4.29
CA GLU A 60 -1.80 -9.00 5.72
C GLU A 60 -1.78 -10.37 6.42
N ARG A 61 -2.24 -11.43 5.74
CA ARG A 61 -2.18 -12.81 6.24
C ARG A 61 -0.72 -13.23 6.47
N ILE A 62 0.12 -13.04 5.47
CA ILE A 62 1.56 -13.35 5.55
C ILE A 62 2.22 -12.57 6.71
N GLN A 63 1.90 -11.28 6.86
CA GLN A 63 2.44 -10.47 7.96
C GLN A 63 1.97 -10.94 9.35
N ARG A 64 0.74 -11.47 9.47
CA ARG A 64 0.26 -12.05 10.75
C ARG A 64 1.01 -13.33 11.07
N GLU A 65 1.12 -14.24 10.10
CA GLU A 65 1.81 -15.52 10.26
C GLU A 65 3.29 -15.31 10.64
N GLN A 66 3.97 -14.37 9.99
CA GLN A 66 5.35 -14.04 10.33
C GLN A 66 5.49 -13.47 11.75
N ARG A 67 4.55 -12.60 12.17
CA ARG A 67 4.54 -12.04 13.53
C ARG A 67 4.35 -13.13 14.58
N GLU A 68 3.44 -14.07 14.36
CA GLU A 68 3.17 -15.19 15.26
C GLU A 68 4.37 -16.14 15.34
N ALA A 69 4.99 -16.46 14.20
CA ALA A 69 6.19 -17.29 14.15
C ALA A 69 7.37 -16.64 14.88
N ASN A 70 7.59 -15.34 14.68
CA ASN A 70 8.63 -14.59 15.38
C ASN A 70 8.36 -14.51 16.89
N ALA A 71 7.12 -14.20 17.30
CA ALA A 71 6.75 -14.16 18.72
C ALA A 71 6.88 -15.52 19.42
N CYS A 72 6.57 -16.62 18.71
CA CYS A 72 6.78 -17.99 19.21
C CYS A 72 8.28 -18.29 19.37
N THR A 73 9.10 -17.85 18.41
CA THR A 73 10.55 -18.05 18.43
C THR A 73 11.21 -17.24 19.56
N GLU A 74 10.84 -15.97 19.72
CA GLU A 74 11.32 -15.12 20.82
C GLU A 74 10.92 -15.66 22.20
N ARG A 75 9.67 -16.10 22.38
CA ARG A 75 9.23 -16.76 23.62
C ARG A 75 10.07 -18.00 23.91
N ARG A 76 10.32 -18.85 22.92
CA ARG A 76 11.08 -20.09 23.10
C ARG A 76 12.53 -19.81 23.53
N LEU A 77 13.19 -18.87 22.86
CA LEU A 77 14.55 -18.42 23.21
C LEU A 77 14.62 -17.76 24.59
N TRP A 78 13.52 -17.13 25.05
CA TRP A 78 13.44 -16.56 26.40
C TRP A 78 13.35 -17.64 27.49
N TRP A 79 12.64 -18.74 27.25
CA TRP A 79 12.55 -19.87 28.19
C TRP A 79 13.81 -20.76 28.24
N GLU A 80 14.67 -20.67 27.23
CA GLU A 80 15.94 -21.41 27.14
C GLU A 80 17.14 -20.66 27.77
N ARG A 81 16.92 -19.46 28.33
CA ARG A 81 17.89 -18.70 29.13
C ARG A 81 17.61 -18.84 30.62
#